data_AF-A0A4Q9FS10-F1
#
_entry.id   AF-A0A4Q9FS10-F1
#
_cell.length_a   1.000
_cell.length_b   1.000
_cell.length_c   1.000
_cell.angle_alpha   90.00
_cell.angle_beta   90.00
_cell.angle_gamma   90.00
#
_symmetry.space_group_name_H-M   'P 1'
#
loop_
_entity.id
_entity.type
_entity.pdbx_description
1 polymer ?
#
loop_
_entity_poly.entity_id
_entity_poly.type
_entity_poly.pdbx_seq_one_letter_code
_entity_poly.pdbx_strand_id
1 'polypeptide(L)' 'MFKQRKHKTFNYKPRFSKDSNASEIEDGKNDFTLKWRKENGKKVRGGLSIRFLILALVLLLICMYLLEKKYM' A
#
# COMPACT_ATOMS: atom_id res chain seq x y z
N MET A 1 -45.55 47.40 14.09
CA MET A 1 -45.15 45.98 13.94
C MET A 1 -44.25 45.85 12.72
N PHE A 2 -42.93 45.74 12.92
CA PHE A 2 -41.97 45.60 11.82
C PHE A 2 -41.80 44.12 11.49
N LYS A 3 -42.16 43.71 10.27
CA LYS A 3 -41.91 42.35 9.80
C LYS A 3 -40.40 42.18 9.63
N GLN A 4 -39.80 41.28 10.42
CA GLN A 4 -38.38 40.94 10.28
C GLN A 4 -38.12 40.39 8.88
N ARG A 5 -37.27 41.07 8.11
CA ARG A 5 -36.87 40.64 6.77
C ARG A 5 -35.97 39.42 6.93
N LYS A 6 -36.38 38.27 6.40
CA LYS A 6 -35.58 37.05 6.45
C LYS A 6 -34.27 37.28 5.70
N HIS A 7 -33.15 36.97 6.35
CA HIS A 7 -31.81 37.14 5.81
C HIS A 7 -31.65 36.30 4.54
N LYS A 8 -31.26 36.95 3.43
CA LYS A 8 -31.00 36.26 2.16
C LYS A 8 -29.70 35.49 2.33
N THR A 9 -29.79 34.17 2.47
CA THR A 9 -28.61 33.31 2.56
C THR A 9 -27.92 33.23 1.20
N PHE A 10 -26.60 33.35 1.21
CA PHE A 10 -25.79 33.20 0.02
C PHE A 10 -25.68 31.72 -0.33
N ASN A 11 -26.44 31.30 -1.33
CA ASN A 11 -26.41 29.92 -1.80
C ASN A 11 -25.28 29.78 -2.83
N TYR A 12 -24.10 29.39 -2.38
CA TYR A 12 -22.95 29.17 -3.26
C TYR A 12 -22.88 27.72 -3.71
N LYS A 13 -22.75 27.50 -5.01
CA LYS A 13 -22.43 26.19 -5.58
C LYS A 13 -20.96 26.19 -6.04
N PRO A 14 -20.09 25.36 -5.44
CA PRO A 14 -18.69 25.26 -5.85
C PRO A 14 -18.55 24.80 -7.30
N ARG A 15 -17.62 25.41 -8.04
CA ARG A 15 -17.42 25.21 -9.48
C ARG A 15 -17.11 23.75 -9.88
N PHE A 16 -16.56 22.96 -8.95
CA PHE A 16 -16.18 21.56 -9.15
C PHE A 16 -17.21 20.52 -8.66
N SER A 17 -18.40 20.96 -8.25
CA SER A 17 -19.48 20.05 -7.79
C SER A 17 -20.24 19.33 -8.92
N LYS A 18 -19.83 19.51 -10.18
CA LYS A 18 -20.52 18.90 -11.34
C LYS A 18 -20.11 17.44 -11.58
N ASP A 19 -19.03 16.98 -10.94
CA ASP A 19 -18.48 15.65 -11.19
C ASP A 19 -18.88 14.61 -10.12
N SER A 20 -19.61 15.01 -9.07
CA SER A 20 -20.07 14.11 -8.01
C SER A 20 -21.59 13.89 -8.08
N ASN A 21 -22.09 13.36 -9.20
CA ASN A 21 -23.31 12.55 -9.15
C ASN A 21 -22.90 11.14 -8.73
N ALA A 22 -22.52 10.98 -7.47
CA ALA A 22 -22.29 9.69 -6.87
C ALA A 22 -22.65 9.79 -5.39
N SER A 23 -23.77 9.15 -5.08
CA SER A 23 -24.22 8.74 -3.76
C SER A 23 -23.10 8.03 -2.99
N GLU A 24 -22.17 8.74 -2.34
CA GLU A 24 -21.16 8.12 -1.48
C GLU A 24 -20.40 9.22 -0.69
N ILE A 25 -21.06 9.84 0.29
CA ILE A 25 -20.42 10.85 1.17
C ILE A 25 -20.12 10.28 2.57
N GLU A 26 -20.25 8.97 2.79
CA GLU A 26 -19.85 8.35 4.07
C GLU A 26 -18.47 7.68 4.07
N ASP A 27 -17.85 7.37 2.91
CA ASP A 27 -16.58 6.62 2.86
C ASP A 27 -15.30 7.46 2.68
N GLY A 28 -15.40 8.78 2.48
CA GLY A 28 -14.28 9.60 2.01
C GLY A 28 -13.20 9.99 3.02
N LYS A 29 -13.35 9.71 4.32
CA LYS A 29 -12.34 10.08 5.34
C LYS A 29 -11.19 9.08 5.48
N ASN A 30 -11.39 7.83 5.04
CA ASN A 30 -10.39 6.78 5.17
C ASN A 30 -9.38 6.78 4.00
N ASP A 31 -9.79 7.27 2.83
CA ASP A 31 -9.00 7.21 1.59
C ASP A 31 -7.81 8.17 1.53
N PHE A 32 -7.83 9.27 2.29
CA PHE A 32 -6.72 10.23 2.25
C PHE A 32 -5.45 9.68 2.91
N THR A 33 -5.59 8.78 3.88
CA THR A 33 -4.45 8.10 4.52
C THR A 33 -3.95 6.88 3.74
N LEU A 34 -4.80 6.32 2.85
CA LEU A 34 -4.46 5.17 2.01
C LEU A 34 -3.46 5.53 0.90
N LYS A 35 -3.48 6.77 0.39
CA LYS A 35 -2.61 7.20 -0.70
C LYS A 35 -1.13 7.28 -0.29
N TRP A 36 -0.84 7.64 0.97
CA TRP A 36 0.53 7.70 1.50
C TRP A 36 1.15 6.33 1.80
N ARG A 37 0.33 5.28 1.99
CA ARG A 37 0.82 3.93 2.27
C ARG A 37 1.19 3.14 1.00
N LYS A 38 0.86 3.67 -0.19
CA LYS A 38 0.98 2.95 -1.47
C LYS A 38 2.34 3.11 -2.17
N GLU A 39 3.20 4.01 -1.69
CA GLU A 39 4.59 4.16 -2.19
C GLU A 39 5.62 3.30 -1.44
N ASN A 40 5.19 2.30 -0.66
CA ASN A 40 6.07 1.19 -0.31
C ASN A 40 6.21 0.26 -1.51
N GLY A 41 6.76 0.79 -2.60
CA GLY A 41 7.15 0.06 -3.79
C GLY A 41 8.01 -1.12 -3.39
N LYS A 42 7.38 -2.30 -3.39
CA LYS A 42 7.94 -3.65 -3.33
C LYS A 42 9.43 -3.66 -2.99
N LYS A 43 9.76 -3.55 -1.69
CA LYS A 43 11.04 -4.10 -1.23
C LYS A 43 10.96 -5.57 -1.59
N VAL A 44 11.66 -5.98 -2.64
CA VAL A 44 11.92 -7.38 -2.96
C VAL A 44 12.85 -7.88 -1.87
N ARG A 45 12.33 -7.97 -0.65
CA ARG A 45 12.98 -8.63 0.48
C ARG A 45 12.71 -10.11 0.30
N GLY A 46 13.10 -10.63 -0.87
CA GLY A 46 13.27 -12.05 -1.11
C GLY A 46 14.50 -12.49 -0.34
N GLY A 47 14.43 -12.40 0.98
CA GLY A 47 15.37 -13.12 1.83
C GLY A 47 15.20 -14.59 1.48
N LEU A 48 16.28 -15.24 1.05
CA LEU A 48 16.32 -16.68 0.88
C LEU A 48 15.67 -17.28 2.13
N SER A 49 14.62 -18.06 1.95
CA SER A 49 13.93 -18.66 3.07
C SER A 49 14.97 -19.41 3.91
N ILE A 50 14.81 -19.44 5.23
CA ILE A 50 15.76 -20.15 6.12
C ILE A 50 15.99 -21.60 5.64
N ARG A 51 14.98 -22.19 4.99
CA ARG A 51 15.05 -23.50 4.34
C ARG A 51 16.06 -23.54 3.18
N PHE A 52 16.10 -22.52 2.32
CA PHE A 52 17.12 -22.42 1.26
C PHE A 52 18.52 -22.25 1.83
N LEU A 53 18.69 -21.49 2.91
CA LEU A 53 19.98 -21.35 3.59
C LEU A 53 20.48 -22.71 4.13
N ILE A 54 19.58 -23.49 4.76
CA ILE A 54 19.90 -24.83 5.26
C ILE A 54 20.20 -25.79 4.10
N LEU A 55 19.40 -25.77 3.03
CA LEU A 55 19.64 -26.61 1.85
C LEU A 55 20.98 -26.30 1.18
N ALA A 56 21.33 -25.01 1.04
CA ALA A 56 22.61 -24.59 0.48
C ALA A 56 23.79 -25.08 1.35
N LEU A 57 23.65 -25.05 2.68
CA LEU A 57 24.67 -25.55 3.60
C LEU A 57 24.92 -27.05 3.42
N VAL A 58 23.84 -27.85 3.37
CA VAL A 58 23.93 -29.31 3.18
C VAL A 58 24.52 -29.64 1.80
N LEU A 59 24.09 -28.93 0.75
CA LEU A 59 24.63 -29.09 -0.60
C LEU A 59 26.15 -28.82 -0.64
N LEU A 60 26.62 -27.77 0.03
CA LEU A 60 28.03 -27.40 0.07
C LEU A 60 28.89 -28.48 0.72
N LEU A 61 28.41 -29.07 1.84
CA LEU A 61 29.05 -30.21 2.49
C LEU A 61 29.19 -31.41 1.55
N ILE A 62 28.14 -31.74 0.81
CA ILE A 62 28.16 -32.84 -0.18
C ILE A 62 29.15 -32.54 -1.31
N CYS A 63 29.16 -31.31 -1.82
CA CYS A 63 30.11 -30.88 -2.85
C CYS A 63 31.55 -31.01 -2.38
N MET A 64 31.87 -30.53 -1.17
CA MET A 64 33.22 -30.68 -0.59
C MET A 64 33.61 -32.15 -0.46
N TYR A 65 32.72 -33.00 0.06
CA TYR A 65 33.00 -34.42 0.23
C TYR A 65 33.28 -35.14 -1.10
N LEU A 66 32.51 -34.82 -2.14
CA LEU A 66 32.75 -35.37 -3.48
C LEU A 66 34.04 -34.84 -4.09
N LEU A 67 34.37 -33.57 -3.84
CA LEU A 67 35.63 -32.98 -4.29
C LEU A 67 36.80 -33.66 -3.59
N GLU A 68 36.75 -33.81 -2.28
CA GLU A 68 37.78 -34.50 -1.49
C GLU A 68 37.97 -35.93 -1.99
N LYS A 69 36.89 -36.72 -2.13
CA LYS A 69 36.98 -38.10 -2.62
C LYS A 69 37.54 -38.24 -4.04
N LYS A 70 37.34 -37.24 -4.90
CA LYS A 70 37.72 -37.31 -6.31
C LYS A 70 39.11 -36.73 -6.58
N TYR A 71 39.52 -35.74 -5.79
CA TYR A 71 40.74 -34.97 -6.02
C TYR A 71 41.81 -35.21 -4.95
N MET A 72 41.47 -35.79 -3.81
CA MET A 72 42.42 -36.45 -2.88
C MET A 72 42.32 -37.97 -3.05
#